data_AF-W7CMD6-F1
#
_entry.id   AF-W7CMD6-F1
#
_cell.length_a   1.000
_cell.length_b   1.000
_cell.length_c   1.000
_cell.angle_alpha   90.00
_cell.angle_beta   90.00
_cell.angle_gamma   90.00
#
_symmetry.space_group_name_H-M   'P 1'
#
loop_
_entity.id
_entity.type
_entity.pdbx_description
1 polymer ?
#
loop_
_entity_poly.entity_id
_entity_poly.type
_entity_poly.pdbx_seq_one_letter_code
_entity_poly.pdbx_strand_id
1 'polypeptide(L)'
;MLNGKNRFDLVDSNGCIQQTQVNWLINLLKNTPSTQRVLFVSHTAPMDVYSDTEKAINTDVLSVIIKAFVTGGAYDYLGVSNDFPIKITGSFASKGSVIAFVHGHRHKDESTFIKGTSVQCIGLLCSKAESNESYSYRNFGTIYEDSFSVLLIDEESIKILRFGAGGDIND
;
A
#
# COMPACT_ATOMS: atom_id res chain seq x y z
N MET A 1 15.04 14.36 -16.86
CA MET A 1 14.91 12.90 -16.92
C MET A 1 16.30 12.31 -17.15
N LEU A 2 16.73 11.40 -16.27
CA LEU A 2 17.99 10.67 -16.44
C LEU A 2 17.84 9.73 -17.64
N ASN A 3 18.67 9.91 -18.67
CA ASN A 3 18.80 9.03 -19.83
C ASN A 3 19.50 7.71 -19.46
N GLY A 4 19.01 7.02 -18.43
CA GLY A 4 19.46 5.67 -18.09
C GLY A 4 18.62 4.66 -18.85
N LYS A 5 19.24 3.85 -19.72
CA LYS A 5 18.62 2.59 -20.13
C LYS A 5 18.63 1.65 -18.92
N ASN A 6 17.49 1.05 -18.61
CA ASN A 6 17.45 -0.02 -17.63
C ASN A 6 18.41 -1.13 -18.05
N ARG A 7 19.19 -1.65 -17.10
CA ARG A 7 20.15 -2.74 -17.35
C ARG A 7 19.45 -4.03 -17.82
N PHE A 8 18.17 -4.17 -17.46
CA PHE A 8 17.30 -5.27 -17.83
C PHE A 8 15.96 -4.69 -18.29
N ASP A 9 15.25 -5.41 -19.14
CA ASP A 9 13.88 -5.05 -19.50
C ASP A 9 13.02 -5.02 -18.23
N LEU A 10 12.18 -3.99 -18.12
CA LEU A 10 11.21 -3.94 -17.02
C LEU A 10 10.17 -5.01 -17.29
N VAL A 11 10.07 -5.97 -16.38
CA VAL A 11 9.05 -7.03 -16.47
C VAL A 11 7.64 -6.43 -16.26
N ASP A 12 7.55 -5.36 -15.46
CA ASP A 12 6.36 -4.52 -15.29
C ASP A 12 6.80 -3.13 -14.75
N SER A 13 6.13 -2.06 -15.18
CA SER A 13 6.47 -0.68 -14.75
C SER A 13 5.90 -0.30 -13.38
N ASN A 14 4.94 -1.06 -12.86
CA ASN A 14 4.20 -0.78 -11.63
C ASN A 14 4.70 -1.63 -10.46
N GLY A 15 5.32 -2.79 -10.74
CA GLY A 15 6.02 -3.63 -9.78
C GLY A 15 5.40 -5.02 -9.64
N CYS A 16 5.93 -5.81 -8.71
CA CYS A 16 5.47 -7.18 -8.50
C CYS A 16 5.73 -7.61 -7.05
N ILE A 17 4.82 -8.43 -6.51
CA ILE A 17 5.06 -9.22 -5.30
C ILE A 17 5.40 -10.65 -5.71
N GLN A 18 6.44 -11.24 -5.11
CA GLN A 18 6.87 -12.61 -5.39
C GLN A 18 6.42 -13.59 -4.29
N GLN A 19 6.34 -14.88 -4.63
CA GLN A 19 5.96 -15.96 -3.70
C GLN A 19 6.79 -15.94 -2.40
N THR A 20 8.09 -15.65 -2.49
CA THR A 20 9.00 -15.60 -1.32
C THR A 20 8.62 -14.47 -0.37
N GLN A 21 8.25 -13.29 -0.88
CA GLN A 21 7.77 -12.16 -0.09
C GLN A 21 6.42 -12.49 0.56
N VAL A 22 5.51 -13.14 -0.17
CA VAL A 22 4.23 -13.59 0.37
C VAL A 22 4.41 -14.60 1.51
N ASN A 23 5.27 -15.60 1.31
CA ASN A 23 5.55 -16.61 2.34
C ASN A 23 6.18 -15.97 3.59
N TRP A 24 7.13 -15.07 3.38
CA TRP A 24 7.75 -14.30 4.47
C TRP A 24 6.69 -13.50 5.24
N LEU A 25 5.82 -12.78 4.54
CA LEU A 25 4.79 -11.97 5.18
C LEU A 25 3.81 -12.83 5.99
N ILE A 26 3.32 -13.94 5.43
CA ILE A 26 2.43 -14.86 6.14
C ILE A 26 3.11 -15.39 7.41
N ASN A 27 4.38 -15.79 7.30
CA ASN A 27 5.14 -16.29 8.45
C ASN A 27 5.36 -15.20 9.51
N LEU A 28 5.67 -13.97 9.09
CA LEU A 28 5.78 -12.83 10.00
C LEU A 28 4.47 -12.62 10.77
N LEU A 29 3.35 -12.52 10.05
CA LEU A 29 2.04 -12.27 10.65
C LEU A 29 1.58 -13.40 11.58
N LYS A 30 1.88 -14.68 11.25
CA LYS A 30 1.58 -15.81 12.14
C LYS A 30 2.35 -15.75 13.47
N ASN A 31 3.52 -15.12 13.47
CA ASN A 31 4.38 -15.00 14.64
C ASN A 31 4.27 -13.62 15.32
N THR A 32 3.46 -12.70 14.78
CA THR A 32 3.19 -11.41 15.41
C THR A 32 2.43 -11.63 16.73
N PRO A 33 2.96 -11.17 17.88
CA PRO A 33 2.25 -11.24 19.15
C PRO A 33 0.90 -10.53 19.09
N SER A 34 -0.12 -11.07 19.75
CA SER A 34 -1.47 -10.47 19.78
C SER A 34 -1.53 -9.08 20.43
N THR A 35 -0.51 -8.73 21.21
CA THR A 35 -0.35 -7.39 21.81
C THR A 35 0.22 -6.36 20.82
N GLN A 36 0.76 -6.80 19.68
CA GLN A 36 1.29 -5.91 18.65
C GLN A 36 0.27 -5.66 17.55
N ARG A 37 0.42 -4.50 16.90
CA ARG A 37 -0.41 -4.06 15.80
C ARG A 37 0.47 -3.77 14.61
N VAL A 38 -0.04 -4.06 13.41
CA VAL A 38 0.75 -3.99 12.18
C VAL A 38 0.37 -2.74 11.39
N LEU A 39 1.38 -1.97 10.97
CA LEU A 39 1.25 -0.95 9.93
C LEU A 39 1.87 -1.50 8.65
N PHE A 40 1.08 -1.57 7.58
CA PHE A 40 1.60 -1.93 6.26
C PHE A 40 2.05 -0.68 5.52
N VAL A 41 3.23 -0.73 4.90
CA VAL A 41 3.73 0.32 4.02
C VAL A 41 4.22 -0.32 2.73
N SER A 42 3.73 0.18 1.59
CA SER A 42 4.10 -0.31 0.25
C SER A 42 4.15 0.85 -0.72
N HIS A 43 4.87 0.73 -1.84
CA HIS A 43 4.78 1.75 -2.89
C HIS A 43 3.37 1.75 -3.50
N THR A 44 2.82 0.58 -3.81
CA THR A 44 1.50 0.40 -4.42
C THR A 44 0.48 -0.12 -3.42
N ALA A 45 -0.76 0.34 -3.55
CA ALA A 45 -1.91 -0.24 -2.85
C ALA A 45 -2.20 -1.66 -3.35
N PRO A 46 -2.97 -2.47 -2.58
CA PRO A 46 -3.54 -3.71 -3.11
C PRO A 46 -4.49 -3.43 -4.28
N MET A 47 -4.44 -4.32 -5.27
CA MET A 47 -5.06 -4.15 -6.58
C MET A 47 -6.59 -4.01 -6.59
N ASP A 48 -7.28 -4.49 -5.56
CA ASP A 48 -8.74 -4.50 -5.44
C ASP A 48 -9.30 -3.28 -4.69
N VAL A 49 -8.42 -2.35 -4.28
CA VAL A 49 -8.77 -1.19 -3.45
C VAL A 49 -9.12 0.03 -4.30
N TYR A 50 -8.38 0.27 -5.39
CA TYR A 50 -8.61 1.38 -6.31
C TYR A 50 -8.86 0.85 -7.73
N SER A 51 -9.75 1.48 -8.49
CA SER A 51 -10.20 1.01 -9.81
C SER A 51 -9.22 1.27 -10.96
N ASP A 52 -7.93 1.44 -10.69
CA ASP A 52 -6.99 2.00 -11.66
C ASP A 52 -6.29 0.97 -12.56
N THR A 53 -5.76 1.45 -13.68
CA THR A 53 -5.01 0.68 -14.69
C THR A 53 -3.53 0.46 -14.31
N GLU A 54 -3.04 1.16 -13.28
CA GLU A 54 -1.67 1.09 -12.76
C GLU A 54 -1.47 -0.07 -11.76
N LYS A 55 -1.76 -1.29 -12.22
CA LYS A 55 -1.77 -2.48 -11.37
C LYS A 55 -0.40 -3.15 -11.34
N ALA A 56 0.22 -3.21 -10.17
CA ALA A 56 1.38 -4.05 -9.91
C ALA A 56 0.97 -5.52 -9.78
N ILE A 57 1.81 -6.42 -10.29
CA ILE A 57 1.53 -7.86 -10.37
C ILE A 57 1.37 -8.47 -8.96
N ASN A 58 0.28 -9.24 -8.78
CA ASN A 58 -0.07 -9.99 -7.57
C ASN A 58 -0.28 -9.16 -6.29
N THR A 59 -0.54 -7.84 -6.34
CA THR A 59 -0.72 -7.05 -5.11
C THR A 59 -2.04 -7.28 -4.38
N ASP A 60 -3.03 -7.85 -5.05
CA ASP A 60 -4.31 -8.32 -4.50
C ASP A 60 -4.15 -9.43 -3.46
N VAL A 61 -3.05 -10.21 -3.52
CA VAL A 61 -2.72 -11.17 -2.46
C VAL A 61 -2.64 -10.51 -1.07
N LEU A 62 -2.25 -9.23 -1.02
CA LEU A 62 -2.16 -8.48 0.23
C LEU A 62 -3.54 -8.28 0.87
N SER A 63 -4.57 -7.94 0.09
CA SER A 63 -5.94 -7.81 0.61
C SER A 63 -6.47 -9.13 1.15
N VAL A 64 -6.17 -10.25 0.48
CA VAL A 64 -6.53 -11.60 0.95
C VAL A 64 -5.85 -11.90 2.28
N ILE A 65 -4.55 -11.67 2.39
CA ILE A 65 -3.77 -11.93 3.62
C ILE A 65 -4.22 -11.01 4.76
N ILE A 66 -4.36 -9.72 4.51
CA ILE A 66 -4.78 -8.73 5.52
C ILE A 66 -6.18 -9.08 6.02
N LYS A 67 -7.13 -9.39 5.13
CA LYS A 67 -8.47 -9.80 5.50
C LYS A 67 -8.45 -11.06 6.36
N ALA A 68 -7.71 -12.08 5.95
CA ALA A 68 -7.59 -13.32 6.73
C ALA A 68 -6.95 -13.06 8.11
N PHE A 69 -5.93 -12.20 8.19
CA PHE A 69 -5.25 -11.86 9.43
C PHE A 69 -6.17 -11.13 10.41
N VAL A 70 -6.88 -10.09 9.98
CA VAL A 70 -7.78 -9.30 10.85
C VAL A 70 -9.09 -10.01 11.17
N THR A 71 -9.40 -11.11 10.50
CA THR A 71 -10.56 -11.95 10.82
C THR A 71 -10.18 -13.23 11.58
N GLY A 72 -8.90 -13.58 11.66
CA GLY A 72 -8.46 -14.88 12.19
C GLY A 72 -8.96 -16.04 11.32
N GLY A 73 -8.93 -15.85 10.00
CA GLY A 73 -9.61 -16.70 9.03
C GLY A 73 -8.67 -17.37 8.03
N ALA A 74 -9.28 -18.03 7.05
CA ALA A 74 -8.60 -18.66 5.94
C ALA A 74 -8.16 -17.63 4.88
N TYR A 75 -7.04 -17.91 4.22
CA TYR A 75 -6.60 -17.26 3.00
C TYR A 75 -6.42 -18.33 1.91
N ASP A 76 -6.83 -17.99 0.70
CA ASP A 76 -6.60 -18.77 -0.51
C ASP A 76 -6.42 -17.81 -1.68
N TYR A 77 -5.34 -17.99 -2.43
CA TYR A 77 -5.00 -17.11 -3.54
C TYR A 77 -4.15 -17.83 -4.58
N LEU A 78 -4.51 -17.61 -5.85
CA LEU A 78 -3.77 -18.07 -7.01
C LEU A 78 -3.52 -16.86 -7.93
N GLY A 79 -2.26 -16.48 -8.07
CA GLY A 79 -1.84 -15.43 -9.00
C GLY A 79 -1.96 -15.89 -10.44
N VAL A 80 -2.19 -14.93 -11.34
CA VAL A 80 -2.41 -15.19 -12.78
C VAL A 80 -1.16 -14.97 -13.64
N SER A 81 -0.08 -14.41 -13.05
CA SER A 81 1.18 -14.20 -13.76
C SER A 81 1.95 -15.50 -13.92
N ASN A 82 2.33 -15.83 -15.15
CA ASN A 82 3.21 -16.97 -15.45
C ASN A 82 4.66 -16.71 -15.05
N ASP A 83 5.11 -15.45 -15.14
CA ASP A 83 6.49 -15.06 -14.83
C ASP A 83 6.70 -14.92 -13.31
N PHE A 84 5.65 -14.55 -12.59
CA PHE A 84 5.65 -14.41 -11.14
C PHE A 84 4.51 -15.22 -10.51
N PRO A 85 4.58 -16.56 -10.56
CA PRO A 85 3.52 -17.39 -10.02
C PRO A 85 3.46 -17.24 -8.50
N ILE A 86 2.24 -17.08 -7.98
CA ILE A 86 1.95 -17.16 -6.55
C ILE A 86 0.81 -18.15 -6.34
N LYS A 87 0.97 -19.03 -5.36
CA LYS A 87 -0.11 -19.85 -4.82
C LYS A 87 0.04 -19.94 -3.31
N ILE A 88 -1.00 -19.57 -2.58
CA ILE A 88 -1.07 -19.71 -1.13
C ILE A 88 -2.42 -20.27 -0.72
N THR A 89 -2.40 -21.11 0.32
CA THR A 89 -3.61 -21.58 1.01
C THR A 89 -3.27 -21.81 2.48
N GLY A 90 -4.21 -21.55 3.38
CA GLY A 90 -4.03 -21.74 4.81
C GLY A 90 -4.94 -20.86 5.64
N SER A 91 -4.60 -20.66 6.91
CA SER A 91 -5.33 -19.80 7.82
C SER A 91 -4.44 -19.16 8.89
N PHE A 92 -4.95 -18.10 9.49
CA PHE A 92 -4.44 -17.57 10.75
C PHE A 92 -5.23 -18.19 11.91
N ALA A 93 -4.53 -18.68 12.94
CA ALA A 93 -5.17 -19.34 14.08
C ALA A 93 -5.88 -18.37 15.02
N SER A 94 -5.46 -17.09 15.01
CA SER A 94 -6.03 -16.03 15.83
C SER A 94 -6.13 -14.75 15.01
N LYS A 95 -7.03 -13.86 15.44
CA LYS A 95 -7.19 -12.53 14.86
C LYS A 95 -6.00 -11.65 15.24
N GLY A 96 -5.37 -11.05 14.23
CA GLY A 96 -4.41 -9.98 14.39
C GLY A 96 -5.04 -8.60 14.31
N SER A 97 -4.21 -7.59 14.58
CA SER A 97 -4.60 -6.17 14.57
C SER A 97 -3.76 -5.39 13.56
N VAL A 98 -4.42 -4.58 12.74
CA VAL A 98 -3.79 -3.74 11.72
C VAL A 98 -4.25 -2.31 11.92
N ILE A 99 -3.31 -1.37 11.98
CA ILE A 99 -3.57 0.06 12.13
C ILE A 99 -4.07 0.63 10.80
N ALA A 100 -3.25 0.49 9.75
CA ALA A 100 -3.57 0.95 8.41
C ALA A 100 -2.68 0.27 7.35
N PHE A 101 -3.00 0.53 6.09
CA PHE A 101 -2.15 0.31 4.93
C PHE A 101 -1.81 1.65 4.30
N VAL A 102 -0.54 2.01 4.26
CA VAL A 102 -0.07 3.29 3.69
C VAL A 102 0.64 3.02 2.36
N HIS A 103 0.31 3.79 1.33
CA HIS A 103 0.93 3.67 0.02
C HIS A 103 1.22 5.00 -0.67
N GLY A 104 1.99 4.92 -1.76
CA GLY A 104 2.24 6.03 -2.68
C GLY A 104 1.75 5.67 -4.08
N HIS A 105 2.66 5.79 -5.06
CA HIS A 105 2.48 5.50 -6.50
C HIS A 105 1.55 6.45 -7.25
N ARG A 106 0.38 6.74 -6.68
CA ARG A 106 -0.71 7.48 -7.33
C ARG A 106 -0.56 8.99 -7.24
N HIS A 107 0.43 9.44 -6.47
CA HIS A 107 0.79 10.84 -6.25
C HIS A 107 -0.37 11.72 -5.81
N LYS A 108 -1.28 11.21 -4.98
CA LYS A 108 -2.41 11.95 -4.42
C LYS A 108 -2.73 11.49 -3.01
N ASP A 109 -3.34 12.39 -2.26
CA ASP A 109 -4.00 12.05 -1.01
C ASP A 109 -5.34 11.39 -1.29
N GLU A 110 -5.50 10.18 -0.79
CA GLU A 110 -6.75 9.46 -0.87
C GLU A 110 -6.86 8.46 0.27
N SER A 111 -8.08 8.15 0.66
CA SER A 111 -8.35 7.20 1.72
C SER A 111 -9.57 6.36 1.37
N THR A 112 -9.46 5.07 1.62
CA THR A 112 -10.56 4.10 1.54
C THR A 112 -10.30 2.95 2.50
N PHE A 113 -11.03 1.84 2.38
CA PHE A 113 -10.82 0.64 3.19
C PHE A 113 -10.39 -0.53 2.32
N ILE A 114 -9.51 -1.39 2.85
CA ILE A 114 -9.24 -2.71 2.26
C ILE A 114 -10.55 -3.49 2.22
N LYS A 115 -10.91 -3.98 1.03
CA LYS A 115 -12.24 -4.54 0.75
C LYS A 115 -12.61 -5.65 1.73
N GLY A 116 -13.77 -5.47 2.40
CA GLY A 116 -14.28 -6.45 3.36
C GLY A 116 -13.56 -6.43 4.70
N THR A 117 -12.87 -5.34 5.04
CA THR A 117 -12.23 -5.09 6.34
C THR A 117 -12.51 -3.66 6.81
N SER A 118 -12.17 -3.34 8.05
CA SER A 118 -12.11 -1.96 8.57
C SER A 118 -10.71 -1.34 8.48
N VAL A 119 -9.77 -1.97 7.78
CA VAL A 119 -8.40 -1.47 7.67
C VAL A 119 -8.37 -0.33 6.65
N GLN A 120 -8.03 0.87 7.10
CA GLN A 120 -7.90 2.03 6.23
C GLN A 120 -6.70 1.85 5.29
N CYS A 121 -6.90 2.12 4.01
CA CYS A 121 -5.87 2.19 2.98
C CYS A 121 -5.70 3.66 2.58
N ILE A 122 -4.50 4.19 2.79
CA ILE A 122 -4.20 5.62 2.69
C ILE A 122 -3.10 5.85 1.66
N GLY A 123 -3.43 6.59 0.61
CA GLY A 123 -2.49 7.07 -0.40
C GLY A 123 -1.91 8.41 0.02
N LEU A 124 -0.60 8.56 -0.15
CA LEU A 124 0.12 9.81 0.14
C LEU A 124 0.52 10.54 -1.15
N LEU A 125 0.26 11.85 -1.15
CA LEU A 125 0.88 12.80 -2.06
C LEU A 125 2.42 12.82 -1.90
N CYS A 126 3.15 13.20 -2.94
CA CYS A 126 4.62 13.17 -2.98
C CYS A 126 5.25 14.44 -3.56
N SER A 127 6.58 14.51 -3.68
CA SER A 127 7.29 15.64 -4.33
C SER A 127 7.20 15.69 -5.86
N LYS A 128 6.51 14.75 -6.51
CA LYS A 128 6.33 14.79 -7.97
C LYS A 128 5.26 15.82 -8.33
N ALA A 129 5.69 17.04 -8.64
CA ALA A 129 4.84 18.06 -9.24
C ALA A 129 4.70 17.77 -10.74
N GLU A 130 3.72 16.95 -11.13
CA GLU A 130 3.33 16.84 -12.54
C GLU A 130 2.39 17.96 -12.93
N SER A 131 2.62 18.56 -14.10
CA SER A 131 1.84 19.67 -14.65
C SER A 131 0.55 19.23 -15.36
N ASN A 132 0.09 18.00 -15.13
CA ASN A 132 -1.23 17.57 -15.59
C ASN A 132 -2.30 18.14 -14.64
N GLU A 133 -3.48 18.43 -15.18
CA GLU A 133 -4.53 19.28 -14.59
C GLU A 133 -5.03 18.86 -13.18
N SER A 134 -4.62 17.69 -12.68
CA SER A 134 -5.06 17.09 -11.41
C SER A 134 -4.48 17.74 -10.15
N TYR A 135 -3.54 18.68 -10.26
CA TYR A 135 -2.86 19.27 -9.09
C TYR A 135 -2.75 20.80 -9.14
N SER A 136 -3.85 21.50 -9.42
CA SER A 136 -3.93 22.99 -9.44
C SER A 136 -3.50 23.68 -8.13
N TYR A 137 -3.29 22.93 -7.05
CA TYR A 137 -2.77 23.41 -5.77
C TYR A 137 -1.24 23.35 -5.63
N ARG A 138 -0.51 22.83 -6.64
CA ARG A 138 0.95 22.81 -6.67
C ARG A 138 1.49 24.13 -7.23
N ASN A 139 2.19 24.89 -6.39
CA ASN A 139 2.76 26.18 -6.78
C ASN A 139 4.29 26.09 -6.82
N PHE A 140 4.85 25.98 -8.03
CA PHE A 140 6.31 25.92 -8.22
C PHE A 140 7.03 27.14 -7.63
N GLY A 141 8.19 26.92 -7.02
CA GLY A 141 8.98 27.93 -6.31
C GLY A 141 8.42 28.33 -4.94
N THR A 142 7.41 27.62 -4.43
CA THR A 142 6.82 27.85 -3.11
C THR A 142 6.87 26.60 -2.24
N ILE A 143 6.52 26.73 -0.96
CA ILE A 143 6.38 25.57 -0.06
C ILE A 143 5.33 24.55 -0.54
N TYR A 144 4.42 24.94 -1.42
CA TYR A 144 3.37 24.07 -1.98
C TYR A 144 3.81 23.36 -3.27
N GLU A 145 5.09 23.45 -3.67
CA GLU A 145 5.63 22.63 -4.75
C GLU A 145 5.74 21.16 -4.29
N ASP A 146 6.30 20.97 -3.11
CA ASP A 146 6.56 19.66 -2.50
C ASP A 146 5.45 19.21 -1.56
N SER A 147 5.45 17.92 -1.24
CA SER A 147 4.59 17.33 -0.22
C SER A 147 5.39 16.38 0.64
N PHE A 148 5.36 16.62 1.95
CA PHE A 148 5.99 15.78 2.96
C PHE A 148 4.99 15.48 4.08
N SER A 149 4.93 14.23 4.51
CA SER A 149 3.94 13.75 5.49
C SER A 149 4.64 13.19 6.72
N VAL A 150 4.17 13.58 7.91
CA VAL A 150 4.54 12.98 9.19
C VAL A 150 3.39 12.09 9.66
N LEU A 151 3.67 10.81 9.88
CA LEU A 151 2.70 9.84 10.37
C LEU A 151 2.77 9.83 11.90
N LEU A 152 1.70 10.30 12.54
CA LEU A 152 1.45 10.15 13.96
C LEU A 152 0.69 8.86 14.17
N ILE A 153 1.28 7.93 14.91
CA ILE A 153 0.72 6.59 15.10
C ILE A 153 0.54 6.39 16.60
N ASP A 154 -0.70 6.07 17.00
CA ASP A 154 -0.98 5.50 18.31
C ASP A 154 -1.37 4.02 18.16
N GLU A 155 -1.87 3.41 19.24
CA GLU A 155 -2.25 2.01 19.16
C GLU A 155 -3.40 1.78 18.17
N GLU A 156 -4.41 2.65 18.11
CA GLU A 156 -5.66 2.43 17.38
C GLU A 156 -5.72 3.14 16.03
N SER A 157 -4.95 4.20 15.86
CA SER A 157 -5.14 5.15 14.78
C SER A 157 -3.84 5.63 14.18
N ILE A 158 -4.00 6.17 12.97
CA ILE A 158 -2.97 6.91 12.27
C ILE A 158 -3.55 8.27 11.89
N LYS A 159 -2.79 9.31 12.21
CA LYS A 159 -3.03 10.69 11.78
C LYS A 159 -1.85 11.14 10.92
N ILE A 160 -2.12 11.85 9.85
CA ILE A 160 -1.08 12.29 8.92
C ILE A 160 -1.07 13.82 8.91
N LEU A 161 0.04 14.39 9.38
CA LEU A 161 0.32 15.82 9.29
C LEU A 161 1.04 16.13 7.98
N ARG A 162 0.53 17.10 7.23
CA ARG A 162 1.05 17.51 5.94
C ARG A 162 1.84 18.82 6.02
N PHE A 163 3.03 18.79 5.43
CA PHE A 163 3.83 19.96 5.12
C PHE A 163 3.92 20.14 3.61
N GLY A 164 3.64 21.36 3.15
CA GLY A 164 3.60 21.71 1.73
C GLY A 164 2.23 21.49 1.11
N ALA A 165 2.18 20.91 -0.09
CA ALA A 165 0.95 20.69 -0.85
C ALA A 165 0.01 19.67 -0.20
N GLY A 166 -1.31 19.85 -0.36
CA GLY A 166 -2.33 18.97 0.22
C GLY A 166 -2.77 19.38 1.62
N GLY A 167 -3.36 18.45 2.37
CA GLY A 167 -3.85 18.69 3.73
C GLY A 167 -3.71 17.45 4.61
N ASP A 168 -3.97 17.64 5.90
CA ASP A 168 -3.90 16.58 6.91
C ASP A 168 -4.98 15.51 6.65
N ILE A 169 -4.70 14.27 7.07
CA ILE A 169 -5.63 13.12 6.93
C ILE A 169 -5.92 12.56 8.32
N ASN A 170 -7.21 12.27 8.57
CA ASN A 170 -7.77 11.85 9.86
C ASN A 170 -7.53 12.91 10.97
N ASP A 171 -7.76 14.17 10.61
CA ASP A 171 -7.44 15.34 11.43
C ASP A 171 -8.48 15.64 12.52
#